data_AF-A0A8T8WES9-F1
#
_entry.id   AF-A0A8T8WES9-F1
#
_cell.length_a   1.000
_cell.length_b   1.000
_cell.length_c   1.000
_cell.angle_alpha   90.00
_cell.angle_beta   90.00
_cell.angle_gamma   90.00
#
_symmetry.space_group_name_H-M   'P 1'
#
loop_
_entity.id
_entity.type
_entity.pdbx_description
1 polymer ?
#
loop_
_entity_poly.entity_id
_entity_poly.type
_entity_poly.pdbx_seq_one_letter_code
_entity_poly.pdbx_strand_id
1 'polypeptide(L)'
;MDPTAKRAEYDDPVTVAVPGGRLTLDASYVDGEADEIRRQAREYREGTRTAFDLDVRYPDGFTGRVMGAMAAIPYGETRTYGDLADDLDNAPQPVGAACGRNPVPLVVPCHRVVAADGLGGFSADGGPELKRHLLDHERSDSVQVTLGDADTDVDGGGDADAQP
;
A
#
# COMPACT_ATOMS: atom_id res chain seq x y z
N MET A 1 30.30 18.14 33.18
CA MET A 1 30.22 16.72 32.78
C MET A 1 28.81 16.55 32.30
N ASP A 2 28.60 16.67 31.00
CA ASP A 2 27.29 16.53 30.40
C ASP A 2 27.38 15.44 29.34
N PRO A 3 26.88 14.22 29.61
CA PRO A 3 26.56 13.29 28.55
C PRO A 3 25.11 13.59 28.11
N THR A 4 24.95 14.66 27.34
CA THR A 4 23.78 14.84 26.47
C THR A 4 23.91 13.85 25.32
N ALA A 5 23.16 12.76 25.39
CA ALA A 5 22.59 12.09 24.21
C ALA A 5 21.60 11.05 24.74
N LYS A 6 20.32 11.43 24.70
CA LYS A 6 19.20 10.51 24.85
C LYS A 6 19.40 9.43 23.77
N ARG A 7 19.79 8.22 24.18
CA ARG A 7 19.97 7.08 23.29
C ARG A 7 18.60 6.81 22.68
N ALA A 8 18.46 7.08 21.40
CA ALA A 8 17.22 6.94 20.63
C ALA A 8 16.55 5.60 20.95
N GLU A 9 15.41 5.64 21.64
CA GLU A 9 14.49 4.52 21.91
C GLU A 9 13.71 4.15 20.64
N TYR A 10 14.37 4.09 19.47
CA TYR A 10 13.74 3.96 18.14
C TYR A 10 13.98 2.57 17.49
N ASP A 11 14.30 1.55 18.28
CA ASP A 11 14.57 0.17 17.81
C ASP A 11 13.35 -0.78 17.93
N ASP A 12 12.19 -0.29 18.38
CA ASP A 12 11.01 -1.13 18.53
C ASP A 12 10.20 -1.24 17.24
N PRO A 13 9.73 -2.45 16.88
CA PRO A 13 8.87 -2.64 15.73
C PRO A 13 7.56 -1.85 15.88
N VAL A 14 7.10 -1.23 14.80
CA VAL A 14 5.88 -0.44 14.75
C VAL A 14 4.77 -1.28 14.15
N THR A 15 3.80 -1.67 14.98
CA THR A 15 2.57 -2.31 14.51
C THR A 15 1.52 -1.27 14.12
N VAL A 16 0.98 -1.38 12.91
CA VAL A 16 -0.08 -0.52 12.37
C VAL A 16 -1.32 -1.34 12.00
N ALA A 17 -2.49 -0.72 12.10
CA ALA A 17 -3.74 -1.31 11.64
C ALA A 17 -3.92 -1.02 10.15
N VAL A 18 -4.34 -2.04 9.39
CA VAL A 18 -4.56 -1.97 7.95
C VAL A 18 -5.90 -2.62 7.58
N PRO A 19 -6.41 -2.41 6.35
CA PRO A 19 -7.57 -3.15 5.86
C PRO A 19 -7.35 -4.66 6.01
N GLY A 20 -8.26 -5.33 6.71
CA GLY A 20 -8.19 -6.78 6.92
C GLY A 20 -7.22 -7.28 8.01
N GLY A 21 -6.50 -6.41 8.73
CA GLY A 21 -5.60 -6.89 9.78
C GLY A 21 -4.63 -5.86 10.38
N ARG A 22 -3.43 -6.35 10.72
CA ARG A 22 -2.32 -5.55 11.25
C ARG A 22 -1.03 -5.96 10.56
N LEU A 23 -0.13 -5.00 10.38
CA LEU A 23 1.22 -5.23 9.88
C LEU A 23 2.23 -4.69 10.89
N THR A 24 3.36 -5.37 10.98
CA THR A 24 4.48 -4.96 11.82
C THR A 24 5.61 -4.53 10.91
N LEU A 25 6.11 -3.32 11.14
CA LEU A 25 7.20 -2.71 10.39
C LEU A 25 8.41 -2.58 11.30
N ASP A 26 9.58 -2.90 10.77
CA ASP A 26 10.85 -2.60 11.43
C ASP A 26 11.18 -1.11 11.21
N ALA A 27 11.01 -0.31 12.25
CA ALA A 27 11.21 1.14 12.17
C ALA A 27 12.67 1.53 11.92
N SER A 28 13.64 0.64 12.13
CA SER A 28 15.05 0.93 11.84
C SER A 28 15.34 1.15 10.35
N TYR A 29 14.43 0.72 9.48
CA TYR A 29 14.47 0.90 8.02
C TYR A 29 13.71 2.14 7.53
N VAL A 30 13.08 2.91 8.41
CA VAL A 30 12.33 4.13 8.04
C VAL A 30 12.93 5.32 8.76
N ASP A 31 13.38 6.32 7.99
CA ASP A 31 13.81 7.60 8.53
C ASP A 31 12.54 8.40 8.87
N GLY A 32 12.08 8.29 10.12
CA GLY A 32 10.87 8.94 10.60
C GLY A 32 10.46 8.50 11.99
N GLU A 33 9.53 9.23 12.61
CA GLU A 33 8.99 8.87 13.92
C GLU A 33 7.90 7.79 13.79
N ALA A 34 7.79 6.90 14.78
CA ALA A 34 6.77 5.85 14.79
C ALA A 34 5.34 6.41 14.63
N ASP A 35 5.09 7.62 15.15
CA ASP A 35 3.78 8.28 15.04
C ASP A 35 3.49 8.78 13.63
N GLU A 36 4.51 9.11 12.83
CA GLU A 36 4.37 9.42 11.41
C GLU A 36 3.92 8.18 10.64
N ILE A 37 4.60 7.04 10.85
CA ILE A 37 4.26 5.76 10.24
C ILE A 37 2.81 5.37 10.57
N ARG A 38 2.43 5.48 11.85
CA ARG A 38 1.07 5.19 12.32
C ARG A 38 0.04 6.13 11.72
N ARG A 39 0.38 7.42 11.56
CA ARG A 39 -0.51 8.41 10.94
C ARG A 39 -0.79 8.05 9.48
N GLN A 40 0.26 7.85 8.69
CA GLN A 40 0.10 7.55 7.27
C GLN A 40 -0.57 6.19 7.04
N ALA A 41 -0.28 5.19 7.87
CA ALA A 41 -0.96 3.89 7.79
C ALA A 41 -2.47 4.00 8.08
N ARG A 42 -2.87 4.88 9.01
CA ARG A 42 -4.29 5.18 9.26
C ARG A 42 -4.93 5.87 8.06
N GLU A 43 -4.29 6.89 7.49
CA GLU A 43 -4.78 7.59 6.30
C GLU A 43 -4.94 6.62 5.12
N TYR A 44 -3.98 5.71 4.92
CA TYR A 44 -4.08 4.65 3.92
C TYR A 44 -5.30 3.75 4.18
N ARG A 45 -5.48 3.28 5.42
CA ARG A 45 -6.61 2.44 5.81
C ARG A 45 -7.96 3.15 5.63
N GLU A 46 -8.00 4.46 5.81
CA GLU A 46 -9.18 5.31 5.62
C GLU A 46 -9.43 5.67 4.15
N GLY A 47 -8.53 5.28 3.23
CA GLY A 47 -8.63 5.58 1.80
C GLY A 47 -8.27 7.02 1.44
N THR A 48 -7.77 7.81 2.40
CA THR A 48 -7.39 9.22 2.19
C THR A 48 -5.95 9.40 1.73
N ARG A 49 -5.16 8.31 1.71
CA ARG A 49 -3.77 8.29 1.23
C ARG A 49 -3.51 7.10 0.32
N THR A 50 -2.90 7.39 -0.83
CA THR A 50 -2.46 6.38 -1.81
C THR A 50 -0.93 6.24 -1.91
N ALA A 51 -0.16 7.18 -1.34
CA ALA A 51 1.30 7.16 -1.35
C ALA A 51 1.87 7.49 0.04
N PHE A 52 2.98 6.84 0.42
CA PHE A 52 3.67 7.11 1.69
C PHE A 52 4.78 8.14 1.49
N ASP A 53 4.83 9.13 2.37
CA ASP A 53 5.88 10.14 2.45
C ASP A 53 6.81 9.78 3.61
N LEU A 54 7.53 8.68 3.41
CA LEU A 54 8.41 8.05 4.39
C LEU A 54 9.70 7.65 3.68
N ASP A 55 10.83 8.14 4.18
CA ASP A 55 12.14 7.79 3.65
C ASP A 55 12.52 6.37 4.11
N VAL A 56 12.53 5.42 3.18
CA VAL A 56 12.89 4.02 3.49
C VAL A 56 14.34 3.75 3.11
N ARG A 57 15.12 3.27 4.08
CA ARG A 57 16.48 2.78 3.84
C ARG A 57 16.42 1.37 3.28
N TYR A 58 16.85 1.17 2.04
CA TYR A 58 16.97 -0.17 1.47
C TYR A 58 18.29 -0.84 1.87
N PRO A 59 18.29 -2.14 2.20
CA PRO A 59 19.52 -2.89 2.47
C PRO A 59 20.34 -3.02 1.19
N ASP A 60 21.67 -3.09 1.30
CA ASP A 60 22.52 -3.26 0.12
C ASP A 60 22.27 -4.57 -0.63
N GLY A 61 22.63 -4.58 -1.91
CA GLY A 61 22.62 -5.78 -2.73
C GLY A 61 21.25 -6.12 -3.33
N PHE A 62 20.97 -7.42 -3.48
CA PHE A 62 19.80 -7.89 -4.23
C PHE A 62 18.48 -7.55 -3.53
N THR A 63 18.38 -7.71 -2.20
CA THR A 63 17.15 -7.42 -1.47
C THR A 63 16.74 -5.96 -1.61
N GLY A 64 17.68 -5.00 -1.50
CA GLY A 64 17.35 -3.58 -1.68
C GLY A 64 16.91 -3.23 -3.09
N ARG A 65 17.51 -3.86 -4.11
CA ARG A 65 17.05 -3.70 -5.50
C ARG A 65 15.62 -4.19 -5.69
N VAL A 66 15.26 -5.34 -5.09
CA VAL A 66 13.88 -5.85 -5.09
C VAL A 66 12.95 -4.91 -4.34
N MET A 67 13.36 -4.36 -3.19
CA MET A 67 12.57 -3.38 -2.44
C MET A 67 12.32 -2.10 -3.23
N GLY A 68 13.34 -1.57 -3.92
CA GLY A 68 13.18 -0.43 -4.82
C GLY A 68 12.21 -0.71 -5.97
N ALA A 69 12.31 -1.89 -6.59
CA ALA A 69 11.38 -2.31 -7.64
C ALA A 69 9.92 -2.43 -7.12
N MET A 70 9.73 -2.97 -5.91
CA MET A 70 8.41 -3.01 -5.26
C MET A 70 7.86 -1.60 -4.98
N ALA A 71 8.70 -0.69 -4.46
CA ALA A 71 8.30 0.67 -4.15
C ALA A 71 7.88 1.49 -5.38
N ALA A 72 8.37 1.11 -6.57
CA ALA A 72 7.97 1.73 -7.84
C ALA A 72 6.58 1.30 -8.35
N ILE A 73 5.95 0.28 -7.75
CA ILE A 73 4.63 -0.19 -8.17
C ILE A 73 3.56 0.78 -7.67
N PRO A 74 2.77 1.43 -8.56
CA PRO A 74 1.75 2.39 -8.16
C PRO A 74 0.64 1.78 -7.29
N TYR A 75 -0.07 2.63 -6.55
CA TYR A 75 -1.26 2.23 -5.81
C TYR A 75 -2.36 1.72 -6.75
N GLY A 76 -2.98 0.60 -6.40
CA GLY A 76 -4.03 -0.03 -7.21
C GLY A 76 -3.50 -0.87 -8.37
N GLU A 77 -2.19 -0.84 -8.63
CA GLU A 77 -1.54 -1.66 -9.65
C GLU A 77 -0.82 -2.87 -9.05
N THR A 78 -0.63 -3.89 -9.87
CA THR A 78 0.12 -5.10 -9.50
C THR A 78 1.17 -5.43 -10.54
N ARG A 79 2.21 -6.14 -10.09
CA ARG A 79 3.23 -6.75 -10.94
C ARG A 79 3.40 -8.20 -10.57
N THR A 80 3.82 -9.04 -11.51
CA THR A 80 4.10 -10.45 -11.19
C THR A 80 5.52 -10.60 -10.66
N TYR A 81 5.79 -11.72 -9.95
CA TYR A 81 7.18 -12.09 -9.63
C TYR A 81 8.06 -12.26 -10.89
N GLY A 82 7.45 -12.61 -12.02
CA GLY A 82 8.12 -12.69 -13.33
C GLY A 82 8.54 -11.31 -13.82
N ASP A 83 7.63 -10.33 -13.78
CA ASP A 83 7.91 -8.95 -14.22
C ASP A 83 9.09 -8.37 -13.44
N LEU A 84 9.09 -8.52 -12.11
CA LEU A 84 10.19 -8.04 -11.27
C LEU A 84 11.49 -8.81 -11.52
N ALA A 85 11.40 -10.10 -11.85
CA ALA A 85 12.57 -10.90 -12.16
C ALA A 85 13.21 -10.48 -13.48
N ASP A 86 12.40 -10.20 -14.50
CA ASP A 86 12.85 -9.69 -15.79
C ASP A 86 13.50 -8.31 -15.64
N ASP A 87 12.88 -7.40 -14.87
CA ASP A 87 13.41 -6.05 -14.60
C ASP A 87 14.76 -6.10 -13.84
N LEU A 88 14.98 -7.14 -13.04
CA LEU A 88 16.17 -7.30 -12.19
C LEU A 88 17.22 -8.25 -12.77
N ASP A 89 17.00 -8.76 -13.99
CA ASP A 89 17.81 -9.80 -14.64
C ASP A 89 18.06 -10.99 -13.70
N ASN A 90 16.96 -11.57 -13.20
CA ASN A 90 16.98 -12.62 -12.19
C ASN A 90 15.90 -13.68 -12.41
N ALA A 91 15.85 -14.68 -11.53
CA ALA A 91 14.78 -15.68 -11.53
C ALA A 91 13.62 -15.26 -10.59
N PRO A 92 12.36 -15.67 -10.85
CA PRO A 92 11.23 -15.33 -9.99
C PRO A 92 11.32 -15.85 -8.56
N GLN A 93 11.95 -17.01 -8.35
CA GLN A 93 12.08 -17.64 -7.03
C GLN A 93 12.88 -16.79 -6.02
N PRO A 94 14.10 -16.32 -6.32
CA PRO A 94 14.85 -15.45 -5.41
C PRO A 94 14.17 -14.08 -5.23
N VAL A 95 13.48 -13.55 -6.24
CA VAL A 95 12.65 -12.33 -6.10
C VAL A 95 11.55 -12.56 -5.06
N GLY A 96 10.80 -13.66 -5.16
CA GLY A 96 9.76 -14.01 -4.19
C GLY A 96 10.32 -14.17 -2.76
N ALA A 97 11.50 -14.76 -2.61
CA ALA A 97 12.18 -14.85 -1.31
C ALA A 97 12.59 -13.48 -0.76
N ALA A 98 13.04 -12.56 -1.63
CA ALA A 98 13.35 -11.19 -1.24
C ALA A 98 12.10 -10.38 -0.87
N CYS A 99 10.99 -10.53 -1.61
CA CYS A 99 9.69 -9.93 -1.26
C CYS A 99 9.22 -10.37 0.13
N GLY A 100 9.39 -11.65 0.48
CA GLY A 100 9.02 -12.20 1.79
C GLY A 100 9.90 -11.71 2.95
N ARG A 101 11.07 -11.14 2.65
CA ARG A 101 12.00 -10.57 3.64
C ARG A 101 11.84 -9.05 3.80
N ASN A 102 10.77 -8.48 3.26
CA ASN A 102 10.49 -7.06 3.37
C ASN A 102 10.27 -6.65 4.85
N PRO A 103 11.16 -5.83 5.45
CA PRO A 103 11.04 -5.42 6.84
C PRO A 103 9.96 -4.35 7.08
N VAL A 104 9.50 -3.68 6.01
CA VAL A 104 8.55 -2.56 6.09
C VAL A 104 7.35 -2.81 5.16
N PRO A 105 6.54 -3.86 5.42
CA PRO A 105 5.34 -4.13 4.65
C PRO A 105 4.38 -2.92 4.70
N LEU A 106 3.51 -2.79 3.69
CA LEU A 106 2.68 -1.61 3.42
C LEU A 106 3.45 -0.44 2.78
N VAL A 107 4.49 0.07 3.44
CA VAL A 107 5.28 1.21 2.93
C VAL A 107 6.08 0.78 1.70
N VAL A 108 6.76 -0.37 1.78
CA VAL A 108 7.23 -1.08 0.60
C VAL A 108 6.14 -2.11 0.24
N PRO A 109 5.43 -1.94 -0.89
CA PRO A 109 4.15 -2.60 -1.13
C PRO A 109 4.32 -4.02 -1.70
N CYS A 110 4.88 -4.93 -0.89
CA CYS A 110 5.08 -6.34 -1.31
C CYS A 110 3.75 -7.10 -1.57
N HIS A 111 2.61 -6.59 -1.07
CA HIS A 111 1.28 -7.13 -1.38
C HIS A 111 0.87 -6.91 -2.85
N ARG A 112 1.48 -5.95 -3.56
CA ARG A 112 1.24 -5.69 -4.99
C ARG A 112 1.99 -6.64 -5.93
N VAL A 113 2.93 -7.44 -5.41
CA VAL A 113 3.64 -8.45 -6.21
C VAL A 113 2.88 -9.78 -6.16
N VAL A 114 2.38 -10.27 -7.29
CA VAL A 114 1.51 -11.45 -7.37
C VAL A 114 2.14 -12.59 -8.18
N ALA A 115 1.56 -13.79 -8.10
CA ALA A 115 1.93 -14.88 -9.00
C ALA A 115 1.26 -14.69 -10.36
N ALA A 116 1.82 -15.29 -11.41
CA ALA A 116 1.24 -15.23 -12.76
C ALA A 116 -0.21 -15.77 -12.79
N ASP A 117 -0.47 -16.84 -12.04
CA ASP A 117 -1.77 -17.53 -12.02
C ASP A 117 -2.57 -17.29 -10.72
N GLY A 118 -2.24 -16.25 -9.93
CA GLY A 118 -2.99 -15.96 -8.72
C GLY A 118 -2.25 -15.08 -7.72
N LEU A 119 -2.67 -15.14 -6.45
CA LEU A 119 -2.18 -14.20 -5.45
C LEU A 119 -0.69 -14.37 -5.10
N GLY A 120 -0.18 -15.61 -5.13
CA GLY A 120 1.14 -15.93 -4.59
C GLY A 120 1.20 -15.85 -3.06
N GLY A 121 2.42 -15.84 -2.51
CA GLY A 121 2.66 -15.82 -1.06
C GLY A 121 2.57 -14.42 -0.44
N PHE A 122 2.42 -14.39 0.88
CA PHE A 122 2.56 -13.18 1.70
C PHE A 122 3.12 -13.57 3.06
N SER A 123 4.28 -12.99 3.41
CA SER A 123 5.04 -13.40 4.60
C SER A 123 4.63 -12.66 5.87
N ALA A 124 3.82 -11.61 5.77
CA ALA A 124 3.35 -10.89 6.94
C ALA A 124 2.23 -11.64 7.67
N ASP A 125 2.03 -11.31 8.95
CA ASP A 125 0.95 -11.86 9.76
C ASP A 125 -0.41 -11.64 9.08
N GLY A 126 -1.24 -12.69 9.02
CA GLY A 126 -2.50 -12.68 8.26
C GLY A 126 -2.38 -13.20 6.82
N GLY A 127 -1.16 -13.47 6.34
CA GLY A 127 -0.91 -14.32 5.18
C GLY A 127 -1.59 -13.87 3.87
N PRO A 128 -1.84 -14.80 2.94
CA PRO A 128 -2.49 -14.52 1.66
C PRO A 128 -3.83 -13.78 1.81
N GLU A 129 -4.60 -14.03 2.86
CA GLU A 129 -5.89 -13.39 3.12
C GLU A 129 -5.72 -11.88 3.35
N LEU A 130 -4.74 -11.47 4.16
CA LEU A 130 -4.43 -10.05 4.36
C LEU A 130 -4.02 -9.38 3.05
N LYS A 131 -3.21 -10.06 2.23
CA LYS A 131 -2.82 -9.55 0.91
C LYS A 131 -4.04 -9.31 0.00
N ARG A 132 -5.04 -10.20 0.01
CA ARG A 132 -6.30 -9.98 -0.73
C ARG A 132 -7.02 -8.73 -0.22
N HIS A 133 -7.17 -8.58 1.09
CA HIS A 133 -7.83 -7.40 1.67
C HIS A 133 -7.13 -6.09 1.30
N LEU A 134 -5.79 -6.05 1.29
CA LEU A 134 -5.04 -4.87 0.87
C LEU A 134 -5.29 -4.56 -0.62
N LEU A 135 -5.24 -5.56 -1.50
CA LEU A 135 -5.52 -5.38 -2.93
C LEU A 135 -6.97 -4.97 -3.20
N ASP A 136 -7.93 -5.50 -2.44
CA ASP A 136 -9.34 -5.13 -2.57
C ASP A 136 -9.61 -3.72 -2.09
N HIS A 137 -8.92 -3.29 -1.02
CA HIS A 137 -8.94 -1.91 -0.53
C HIS A 137 -8.45 -0.94 -1.62
N GLU A 138 -7.27 -1.21 -2.19
CA GLU A 138 -6.71 -0.35 -3.24
C GLU A 138 -7.58 -0.28 -4.51
N ARG A 139 -8.29 -1.36 -4.84
CA ARG A 139 -9.23 -1.40 -5.96
C ARG A 139 -10.54 -0.68 -5.65
N SER A 140 -11.04 -0.77 -4.43
CA SER A 140 -12.33 -0.18 -4.03
C SER A 140 -12.27 1.34 -3.92
N ASP A 141 -11.13 1.89 -3.48
CA ASP A 141 -10.92 3.35 -3.43
C ASP A 141 -10.88 3.99 -4.83
N SER A 142 -10.50 3.23 -5.87
CA SER A 142 -10.51 3.71 -7.26
C SER A 142 -11.93 3.94 -7.84
N VAL A 143 -12.99 3.51 -7.12
CA VAL A 143 -14.40 3.57 -7.58
C VAL A 143 -15.19 4.71 -6.91
N GLN A 144 -14.54 5.69 -6.29
CA GLN A 144 -15.23 6.90 -5.80
C GLN A 144 -15.03 8.09 -6.75
N VAL A 145 -15.67 8.02 -7.92
CA VAL A 145 -15.95 9.19 -8.76
C VAL A 145 -17.47 9.31 -8.95
N THR A 146 -18.01 10.39 -8.37
CA THR A 146 -19.33 11.02 -8.56
C THR A 146 -20.59 10.22 -8.19
N LEU A 147 -21.02 10.34 -6.93
CA LEU A 147 -22.45 10.50 -6.62
C LEU A 147 -22.70 12.01 -6.48
N GLY A 148 -23.05 12.63 -7.61
CA GLY A 148 -23.68 13.93 -7.61
C GLY A 148 -25.14 13.77 -7.25
N ASP A 149 -25.46 13.91 -5.96
CA ASP A 149 -26.81 14.27 -5.53
C ASP A 149 -27.04 15.76 -5.84
N ALA A 150 -28.01 16.05 -6.71
CA ALA A 150 -28.97 17.15 -6.52
C ALA A 150 -30.03 17.12 -7.65
N ASP A 151 -31.24 16.72 -7.26
CA ASP A 151 -32.51 17.37 -7.56
C ASP A 151 -32.56 18.40 -8.71
N THR A 152 -33.44 18.13 -9.69
CA THR A 152 -34.66 18.94 -9.82
C THR A 152 -35.73 18.19 -10.59
N ASP A 153 -36.71 17.67 -9.84
CA ASP A 153 -38.08 17.57 -10.32
C ASP A 153 -38.59 18.98 -10.68
N VAL A 154 -38.82 19.23 -11.97
CA VAL A 154 -39.79 20.23 -12.42
C VAL A 154 -40.73 19.53 -13.39
N ASP A 155 -41.86 19.13 -12.84
CA ASP A 155 -43.09 18.81 -13.54
C ASP A 155 -43.59 20.09 -14.22
N GLY A 156 -43.30 20.23 -15.51
CA GLY A 156 -43.70 21.36 -16.34
C GLY A 156 -44.84 20.96 -17.28
N GLY A 157 -46.01 20.66 -16.71
CA GLY A 157 -47.26 20.53 -17.46
C GLY A 157 -47.63 21.86 -18.14
N GLY A 158 -47.51 21.90 -19.47
CA GLY A 158 -47.96 22.99 -20.31
C GLY A 158 -49.04 22.50 -21.28
N ASP A 159 -50.28 22.40 -20.79
CA ASP A 159 -51.48 22.46 -21.63
C ASP A 159 -51.64 23.92 -22.12
N ALA A 160 -51.63 24.14 -23.44
CA ALA A 160 -52.56 25.05 -24.12
C ALA A 160 -52.30 25.19 -25.63
N ASP A 161 -53.41 25.28 -26.36
CA ASP A 161 -53.60 25.85 -27.70
C ASP A 161 -53.25 25.02 -28.95
N ALA A 162 -54.15 24.08 -29.25
CA ALA A 162 -54.56 23.82 -30.64
C ALA A 162 -56.01 24.33 -30.84
N GLN A 163 -56.12 25.53 -31.38
CA GLN A 163 -57.35 26.14 -31.92
C GLN A 163 -57.68 25.51 -33.32
N PRO A 164 -58.93 25.65 -33.80
CA PRO A 164 -59.62 24.68 -34.67
C PRO A 164 -59.19 24.61 -36.14
#